data_AF-A0A7L2G625-F1
#
_entry.id   AF-A0A7L2G625-F1
#
_cell.length_a   1.000
_cell.length_b   1.000
_cell.length_c   1.000
_cell.angle_alpha   90.00
_cell.angle_beta   90.00
_cell.angle_gamma   90.00
#
_symmetry.space_group_name_H-M   'P 1'
#
loop_
_entity.id
_entity.type
_entity.pdbx_description
1 polymer ?
#
loop_
_entity_poly.entity_id
_entity_poly.type
_entity_poly.pdbx_seq_one_letter_code
_entity_poly.pdbx_strand_id
1 'polypeptide(L)'
;LGEGLGTKETPQQRYQRLQHEVQELVREVEQMQSTVKESAAEEELTPMALARQVEGLKQQLVSSHLEKLLGPGAAVDFADPDGALAKRLLQQLEVAKCSPAAVAPGKTPPKTPAPTADAVTFELYWRPEQEQFAQTAKV
;
A
#
# COMPACT_ATOMS: atom_id res chain seq x y z
N LEU A 1 -16.22 -54.41 29.46
CA LEU A 1 -17.59 -54.96 29.51
C LEU A 1 -18.17 -54.63 30.88
N GLY A 2 -18.94 -53.55 30.95
CA GLY A 2 -19.53 -53.05 32.19
C GLY A 2 -20.87 -52.36 31.92
N GLU A 3 -21.66 -52.90 31.00
CA GLU A 3 -23.07 -52.53 30.84
C GLU A 3 -23.88 -53.25 31.92
N GLY A 4 -24.06 -52.57 33.04
CA GLY A 4 -24.85 -53.04 34.18
C GLY A 4 -26.27 -52.49 34.15
N LEU A 5 -27.09 -52.96 33.22
CA LEU A 5 -28.55 -52.91 33.32
C LEU A 5 -28.99 -53.80 34.50
N GLY A 6 -29.15 -53.26 35.72
CA GLY A 6 -29.72 -54.07 36.80
C GLY A 6 -29.77 -53.54 38.23
N THR A 7 -28.96 -52.55 38.61
CA THR A 7 -28.98 -51.99 39.98
C THR A 7 -28.86 -50.47 39.93
N LYS A 8 -29.67 -49.75 40.70
CA LYS A 8 -29.56 -48.29 40.82
C LYS A 8 -28.11 -47.94 41.17
N GLU A 9 -27.43 -47.20 40.30
CA GLU A 9 -26.05 -46.76 40.50
C GLU A 9 -25.88 -46.20 41.92
N THR A 10 -24.81 -46.62 42.61
CA THR A 10 -24.45 -46.01 43.89
C THR A 10 -24.06 -44.54 43.66
N PRO A 11 -24.24 -43.64 44.65
CA PRO A 11 -23.87 -42.22 44.50
C PRO A 11 -22.42 -42.02 44.06
N GLN A 12 -21.49 -42.83 44.57
CA GLN A 12 -20.06 -42.79 44.22
C GLN A 12 -19.81 -43.14 42.76
N GLN A 13 -20.51 -44.15 42.24
CA GLN A 13 -20.38 -44.63 40.87
C GLN A 13 -20.99 -43.63 39.87
N ARG A 14 -22.10 -42.98 40.24
CA ARG A 14 -22.64 -41.83 39.49
C ARG A 14 -21.64 -40.69 39.39
N TYR A 15 -21.00 -40.34 40.51
CA TYR A 15 -20.03 -39.25 40.53
C TYR A 15 -18.86 -39.51 39.57
N GLN A 16 -18.31 -40.71 39.59
CA GLN A 16 -17.22 -41.10 38.67
C GLN A 16 -17.66 -41.05 37.21
N ARG A 17 -18.83 -41.61 36.87
CA ARG A 17 -19.36 -41.54 35.50
C ARG A 17 -19.55 -40.10 35.05
N LEU A 18 -20.18 -39.28 35.88
CA LEU A 18 -20.45 -37.88 35.56
C LEU A 18 -19.15 -37.07 35.43
N GLN A 19 -18.14 -37.35 36.25
CA GLN A 19 -16.81 -36.72 36.12
C GLN A 19 -16.17 -37.04 34.78
N HIS A 20 -16.23 -38.30 34.34
CA HIS A 20 -15.72 -38.71 33.03
C HIS A 20 -16.51 -38.05 31.90
N GLU A 21 -17.83 -38.06 31.96
CA GLU A 21 -18.70 -37.41 30.96
C GLU A 21 -18.42 -35.91 30.86
N VAL A 22 -18.23 -35.22 31.99
CA VAL A 22 -17.87 -33.79 32.01
C VAL A 22 -16.49 -33.56 31.40
N GLN A 23 -15.50 -34.41 31.69
CA GLN A 23 -14.17 -34.29 31.08
C GLN A 23 -14.18 -34.55 29.58
N GLU A 24 -14.95 -35.53 29.11
CA GLU A 24 -15.12 -35.78 27.67
C GLU A 24 -15.81 -34.60 27.00
N LEU A 25 -16.87 -34.06 27.61
CA LEU A 25 -17.56 -32.89 27.08
C LEU A 25 -16.64 -31.67 26.99
N VAL A 26 -15.79 -31.43 27.99
CA VAL A 26 -14.80 -30.34 27.95
C VAL A 26 -13.82 -30.54 26.79
N ARG A 27 -13.31 -31.76 26.60
CA ARG A 27 -12.38 -32.07 25.50
C ARG A 27 -13.04 -31.91 24.13
N GLU A 28 -14.28 -32.36 23.99
CA GLU A 28 -15.05 -32.20 22.75
C GLU A 28 -15.29 -30.73 22.42
N VAL A 29 -15.61 -29.90 23.41
CA VAL A 29 -15.78 -28.45 23.21
C VAL A 29 -14.47 -27.77 22.82
N GLU A 30 -13.35 -28.14 23.45
CA GLU A 30 -12.02 -27.64 23.06
C GLU A 30 -11.68 -28.01 21.61
N GLN A 31 -11.95 -29.26 21.22
CA GLN A 31 -11.74 -29.74 19.86
C GLN A 31 -12.64 -29.04 18.84
N MET A 32 -13.92 -28.84 19.16
CA MET A 32 -14.83 -28.04 18.33
C MET A 32 -14.32 -26.60 18.18
N GLN A 33 -13.81 -26.00 19.26
CA GLN A 33 -13.27 -24.64 19.21
C GLN A 33 -12.00 -24.56 18.32
N SER A 34 -11.11 -25.55 18.37
CA SER A 34 -9.93 -25.57 17.48
C SER A 34 -10.33 -25.73 16.02
N THR A 35 -11.26 -26.62 15.71
CA THR A 35 -11.72 -26.84 14.33
C THR A 35 -12.43 -25.60 13.77
N VAL A 36 -13.23 -24.90 14.59
CA VAL A 36 -13.85 -23.63 14.18
C VAL A 36 -12.81 -22.54 13.92
N LYS A 37 -11.74 -22.45 14.73
CA LYS A 37 -10.64 -21.49 14.50
C LYS A 37 -9.88 -21.78 13.21
N GLU A 38 -9.63 -23.06 12.90
CA GLU A 38 -8.98 -23.48 11.65
C GLU A 38 -9.88 -23.21 10.43
N SER A 39 -11.17 -23.55 10.49
CA SER A 39 -12.12 -23.23 9.42
C SER A 39 -12.32 -21.72 9.21
N ALA A 40 -12.29 -20.90 10.26
CA ALA A 40 -12.35 -19.45 10.12
C ALA A 40 -11.12 -18.89 9.38
N ALA A 41 -9.94 -19.45 9.63
CA ALA A 41 -8.71 -19.08 8.91
C ALA A 41 -8.74 -19.55 7.43
N GLU A 42 -9.37 -20.68 7.12
CA GLU A 42 -9.62 -21.11 5.75
C GLU A 42 -10.68 -20.26 5.04
N GLU A 43 -11.69 -19.75 5.75
CA GLU A 43 -12.72 -18.85 5.21
C GLU A 43 -12.14 -17.48 4.82
N GLU A 44 -11.13 -16.99 5.55
CA GLU A 44 -10.39 -15.77 5.19
C GLU A 44 -9.58 -15.91 3.88
N LEU A 45 -9.20 -17.14 3.50
CA LEU A 45 -8.57 -17.46 2.22
C LEU A 45 -9.62 -17.55 1.10
N THR A 46 -10.36 -16.47 0.89
CA THR A 46 -11.32 -16.40 -0.20
C THR A 46 -10.59 -16.50 -1.55
N PRO A 47 -11.12 -17.25 -2.54
CA PRO A 47 -10.52 -17.37 -3.87
C PRO A 47 -10.24 -16.02 -4.55
N MET A 48 -11.06 -15.01 -4.26
CA MET A 48 -10.87 -13.64 -4.76
C MET A 48 -9.67 -12.92 -4.13
N ALA A 49 -9.37 -13.17 -2.84
CA ALA A 49 -8.20 -12.61 -2.18
C ALA A 49 -6.91 -13.20 -2.77
N LEU A 50 -6.89 -14.51 -3.02
CA LEU A 50 -5.78 -15.18 -3.69
C LEU A 50 -5.60 -14.69 -5.14
N ALA A 51 -6.69 -14.52 -5.89
CA ALA A 51 -6.63 -13.97 -7.25
C ALA A 51 -6.01 -12.56 -7.28
N ARG A 52 -6.37 -11.68 -6.33
CA ARG A 52 -5.77 -10.35 -6.19
C ARG A 52 -4.28 -10.40 -5.86
N GLN A 53 -3.86 -11.32 -4.99
CA GLN A 53 -2.44 -11.51 -4.69
C GLN A 53 -1.66 -11.97 -5.93
N VAL A 54 -2.20 -12.92 -6.69
CA VAL A 54 -1.59 -13.40 -7.93
C VAL A 54 -1.51 -12.28 -8.99
N GLU A 55 -2.54 -11.46 -9.11
CA GLU A 55 -2.52 -10.30 -10.01
C GLU A 55 -1.47 -9.26 -9.59
N GLY A 56 -1.36 -8.98 -8.29
CA GLY A 56 -0.30 -8.12 -7.75
C GLY A 56 1.11 -8.65 -8.05
N LEU A 57 1.34 -9.96 -7.86
CA LEU A 57 2.62 -10.60 -8.17
C LEU A 57 2.93 -10.56 -9.67
N LYS A 58 1.93 -10.79 -10.53
CA LYS A 58 2.08 -10.64 -11.99
C LYS A 58 2.51 -9.21 -12.33
N GLN A 59 1.87 -8.21 -11.76
CA GLN A 59 2.22 -6.81 -12.02
C GLN A 59 3.67 -6.50 -11.60
N GLN A 60 4.11 -6.99 -10.43
CA GLN A 60 5.49 -6.83 -9.98
C GLN A 60 6.50 -7.51 -10.92
N LEU A 61 6.19 -8.72 -11.39
CA LEU A 61 7.04 -9.44 -12.34
C LEU A 61 7.18 -8.67 -13.66
N VAL A 62 6.07 -8.15 -14.20
CA VAL A 62 6.07 -7.35 -15.42
C VAL A 62 6.89 -6.07 -15.22
N SER A 63 6.71 -5.37 -14.10
CA SER A 63 7.48 -4.16 -13.79
C SER A 63 8.98 -4.45 -13.68
N SER A 64 9.37 -5.52 -13.01
CA SER A 64 10.79 -5.92 -12.91
C SER A 64 11.38 -6.31 -14.27
N HIS A 65 10.59 -6.97 -15.13
CA HIS A 65 11.03 -7.28 -16.48
C HIS A 65 11.17 -6.02 -17.34
N LEU A 66 10.23 -5.07 -17.22
CA LEU A 66 10.31 -3.77 -17.90
C LEU A 66 11.55 -2.99 -17.47
N GLU A 67 11.90 -2.98 -16.19
CA GLU A 67 13.13 -2.34 -15.69
C GLU A 67 14.39 -2.95 -16.32
N LYS A 68 14.44 -4.27 -16.48
CA LYS A 68 15.55 -4.95 -17.17
C LYS A 68 15.63 -4.61 -18.66
N LEU A 69 14.49 -4.44 -19.33
CA LEU A 69 14.44 -4.09 -20.76
C LEU A 69 14.78 -2.62 -21.02
N LEU A 70 14.23 -1.72 -20.21
CA LEU A 70 14.42 -0.28 -20.34
C LEU A 70 15.79 0.16 -19.79
N GLY A 71 16.37 -0.62 -18.89
CA GLY A 71 17.65 -0.33 -18.24
C GLY A 71 17.49 0.57 -17.01
N PRO A 72 18.51 0.58 -16.12
CA PRO A 72 18.46 1.37 -14.89
C PRO A 72 18.41 2.86 -15.22
N GLY A 73 17.41 3.56 -14.68
CA GLY A 73 17.23 5.01 -14.82
C GLY A 73 16.38 5.46 -16.02
N ALA A 74 15.76 4.55 -16.75
CA ALA A 74 14.80 4.90 -17.79
C ALA A 74 13.51 5.50 -17.17
N ALA A 75 13.37 6.82 -17.24
CA ALA A 75 12.15 7.52 -16.85
C ALA A 75 11.15 7.50 -18.01
N VAL A 76 10.04 6.79 -17.84
CA VAL A 76 8.92 6.79 -18.80
C VAL A 76 7.91 7.82 -18.32
N ASP A 77 7.87 8.97 -18.99
CA ASP A 77 6.81 9.95 -18.79
C ASP A 77 5.66 9.68 -19.77
N PHE A 78 4.53 9.21 -19.25
CA PHE A 78 3.33 8.98 -20.06
C PHE A 78 2.58 10.26 -20.44
N ALA A 79 2.86 11.38 -19.77
CA ALA A 79 2.25 12.67 -20.10
C ALA A 79 2.96 13.38 -21.27
N ASP A 80 4.27 13.13 -21.45
CA ASP A 80 5.05 13.67 -22.57
C ASP A 80 6.01 12.61 -23.14
N PRO A 81 5.51 11.64 -23.94
CA PRO A 81 6.31 10.52 -24.44
C PRO A 81 7.45 10.96 -25.38
N ASP A 82 7.27 12.07 -26.11
CA ASP A 82 8.25 12.58 -27.09
C ASP A 82 9.11 13.74 -26.53
N GLY A 83 8.87 14.15 -25.28
CA GLY A 83 9.48 15.35 -24.69
C GLY A 83 9.09 16.64 -25.42
N ALA A 84 7.95 16.66 -26.12
CA ALA A 84 7.53 17.76 -26.98
C ALA A 84 7.08 18.99 -26.16
N LEU A 85 6.47 18.78 -24.99
CA LEU A 85 6.09 19.86 -24.10
C LEU A 85 7.33 20.53 -23.51
N ALA A 86 8.32 19.74 -23.09
CA ALA A 86 9.60 20.26 -22.62
C ALA A 86 10.31 21.10 -23.69
N LYS A 87 10.38 20.59 -24.93
CA LYS A 87 10.98 21.30 -26.08
C LYS A 87 10.24 22.59 -26.41
N ARG A 88 8.90 22.56 -26.41
CA ARG A 88 8.06 23.74 -26.66
C ARG A 88 8.27 24.80 -25.58
N LEU A 89 8.30 24.41 -24.32
CA LEU A 89 8.54 25.33 -23.21
C LEU A 89 9.91 26.00 -23.33
N LEU A 90 10.96 25.23 -23.63
CA LEU A 90 12.30 25.79 -23.86
C LEU A 90 12.31 26.81 -25.01
N GLN A 91 11.66 26.49 -26.13
CA GLN A 91 11.55 27.43 -27.27
C GLN A 91 10.76 28.69 -26.90
N GLN A 92 9.66 28.57 -26.16
CA GLN A 92 8.87 29.73 -25.73
C GLN A 92 9.68 30.65 -24.79
N LEU A 93 10.50 30.07 -23.91
CA LEU A 93 11.40 30.83 -23.04
C LEU A 93 12.52 31.52 -23.82
N GLU A 94 13.09 30.88 -24.85
CA GLU A 94 14.08 31.50 -25.73
C GLU A 94 13.51 32.69 -26.50
N VAL A 95 12.29 32.55 -27.04
CA VAL A 95 11.58 33.64 -27.74
C VAL A 95 11.30 34.81 -26.78
N ALA A 96 10.82 34.52 -25.57
CA ALA A 96 10.56 35.55 -24.55
C ALA A 96 11.85 36.27 -24.11
N LYS A 97 12.97 35.54 -24.03
CA LYS A 97 14.30 36.09 -23.66
C LYS A 97 14.90 37.01 -24.73
N CYS A 98 14.53 36.83 -26.00
CA CYS A 98 14.93 37.72 -27.10
C CYS A 98 14.09 39.00 -27.21
N SER A 99 13.04 39.16 -26.39
CA SER A 99 12.28 40.40 -26.30
C SER A 99 13.01 41.44 -25.42
N PRO A 100 13.09 42.72 -25.82
CA PRO A 100 13.91 43.73 -25.13
C PRO A 100 13.42 44.15 -23.72
N ALA A 101 12.42 43.45 -23.14
CA ALA A 101 11.83 43.79 -21.84
C ALA A 101 12.45 43.03 -20.64
N ALA A 102 13.37 42.09 -20.85
CA ALA A 102 13.85 41.17 -19.81
C ALA A 102 15.16 41.60 -19.09
N VAL A 103 15.49 42.90 -19.04
CA VAL A 103 16.67 43.40 -18.30
C VAL A 103 16.24 44.37 -17.20
N ALA A 104 15.73 43.85 -16.08
CA ALA A 104 15.72 44.57 -14.82
C ALA A 104 15.73 43.59 -13.63
N PRO A 105 16.80 43.55 -12.81
CA PRO A 105 16.81 42.79 -11.56
C PRO A 105 16.24 43.67 -10.44
N GLY A 106 15.01 43.39 -9.98
CA GLY A 106 14.34 44.17 -8.95
C GLY A 106 13.82 43.30 -7.81
N LYS A 107 14.41 43.43 -6.63
CA LYS A 107 13.99 42.80 -5.37
C LYS A 107 12.65 43.38 -4.86
N THR A 108 11.90 42.53 -4.14
CA THR A 108 10.80 42.77 -3.18
C THR A 108 9.35 42.73 -3.69
N PRO A 109 8.38 42.24 -2.86
CA PRO A 109 7.07 41.77 -3.33
C PRO A 109 6.03 42.88 -3.28
N PRO A 110 5.07 42.89 -4.24
CA PRO A 110 3.68 42.99 -3.82
C PRO A 110 2.69 42.18 -4.68
N LYS A 111 1.71 41.62 -3.98
CA LYS A 111 0.28 41.49 -4.32
C LYS A 111 -0.07 41.49 -5.82
N THR A 112 -0.44 40.29 -6.29
CA THR A 112 -1.23 39.96 -7.48
C THR A 112 -1.41 41.08 -8.52
N PRO A 113 -0.59 41.10 -9.59
CA PRO A 113 -0.93 41.83 -10.80
C PRO A 113 -1.73 40.92 -11.74
N ALA A 114 -2.77 41.48 -12.37
CA ALA A 114 -3.48 40.89 -13.49
C ALA A 114 -2.51 40.52 -14.65
N PRO A 115 -2.82 39.50 -15.48
CA PRO A 115 -1.86 38.96 -16.42
C PRO A 115 -1.62 39.96 -17.55
N THR A 116 -0.46 40.61 -17.55
CA THR A 116 0.10 41.18 -18.78
C THR A 116 0.54 40.00 -19.65
N ALA A 117 0.01 39.94 -20.88
CA ALA A 117 0.09 38.79 -21.78
C ALA A 117 1.51 38.32 -22.19
N ASP A 118 2.56 39.01 -21.76
CA ASP A 118 3.96 38.78 -22.15
C ASP A 118 4.94 38.65 -20.97
N ALA A 119 4.45 38.39 -19.75
CA ALA A 119 5.30 38.21 -18.57
C ALA A 119 5.58 36.72 -18.28
N VAL A 120 6.86 36.32 -18.26
CA VAL A 120 7.28 34.98 -17.82
C VAL A 120 7.42 34.98 -16.29
N THR A 121 6.59 34.18 -15.62
CA THR A 121 6.61 34.02 -14.16
C THR A 121 7.03 32.60 -13.82
N PHE A 122 8.08 32.45 -13.02
CA PHE A 122 8.53 31.15 -12.49
C PHE A 122 8.16 31.06 -11.02
N GLU A 123 7.23 30.18 -10.67
CA GLU A 123 6.86 29.92 -9.28
C GLU A 123 7.51 28.62 -8.82
N LEU A 124 8.51 28.72 -7.93
CA LEU A 124 9.18 27.58 -7.32
C LEU A 124 8.67 27.41 -5.89
N TYR A 125 7.86 26.38 -5.67
CA TYR A 125 7.45 25.96 -4.33
C TYR A 125 8.37 24.83 -3.87
N TRP A 126 9.26 25.10 -2.92
CA TRP A 126 10.25 24.15 -2.43
C TRP A 126 10.36 24.15 -0.89
N ARG A 127 10.52 22.97 -0.27
CA ARG A 127 10.72 22.80 1.19
C ARG A 127 12.08 22.16 1.49
N PRO A 128 13.16 22.94 1.52
CA PRO A 128 14.52 22.42 1.65
C PRO A 128 14.82 21.77 3.00
N GLU A 129 14.23 22.25 4.10
CA GLU A 129 14.46 21.70 5.44
C GLU A 129 13.97 20.25 5.58
N GLN A 130 12.83 19.92 4.96
CA GLN A 130 12.25 18.57 5.04
C GLN A 130 13.11 17.55 4.28
N GLU A 131 13.70 17.96 3.17
CA GLU A 131 14.54 17.08 2.36
C GLU A 131 15.94 16.92 2.97
N GLN A 132 16.53 17.99 3.54
CA GLN A 132 17.77 17.87 4.33
C GLN A 132 17.58 16.97 5.54
N PHE A 133 16.45 17.09 6.25
CA PHE A 133 16.14 16.20 7.37
C PHE A 133 16.00 14.74 6.90
N ALA A 134 15.32 14.50 5.78
CA ALA A 134 15.14 13.15 5.22
C ALA A 134 16.46 12.53 4.71
N GLN A 135 17.41 13.33 4.22
CA GLN A 135 18.73 12.84 3.82
C GLN A 135 19.62 12.56 5.04
N THR A 136 19.61 13.46 6.04
CA THR A 136 20.45 13.32 7.23
C THR A 136 19.95 12.20 8.16
N ALA A 137 18.65 11.93 8.19
CA ALA A 137 18.05 10.84 8.97
C ALA A 137 18.27 9.44 8.35
N LYS A 138 18.75 9.35 7.11
CA LYS A 138 19.11 8.08 6.46
C LYS A 138 20.56 7.66 6.75
N VAL A 139 21.36 8.53 7.38
CA VAL A 139 22.77 8.29 7.77
C VAL A 139 22.84 7.62 9.14
#